data_AF-A0A4P9WTT2-F1
#
_entry.id   AF-A0A4P9WTT2-F1
#
_cell.length_a   1.000
_cell.length_b   1.000
_cell.length_c   1.000
_cell.angle_alpha   90.00
_cell.angle_beta   90.00
_cell.angle_gamma   90.00
#
_symmetry.space_group_name_H-M   'P 1'
#
loop_
_entity.id
_entity.type
_entity.pdbx_description
1 polymer ?
#
loop_
_entity_poly.entity_id
_entity_poly.type
_entity_poly.pdbx_seq_one_letter_code
_entity_poly.pdbx_strand_id
1 'polypeptide(L)'
;DPVWADVVPVPLNQSAETQLVPIAYAPEYAEAMGYLRAVMAADECSPRALDLTERIIRSNPAHYTVWHYRADPLTETALMDYERELLNELALDHPKSYQIWHHRQTVIQLTNDPVGELTFIMQALEDDSKNYHAWGYRQWLVQQFALWDREIADTDALLVSDVRNNAAWNERFFYWVQGPR
;
A
#
# COMPACT_ATOMS: atom_id res chain seq x y z
N ASP A 1 -6.18 -20.06 -18.28
CA ASP A 1 -6.02 -18.79 -19.00
C ASP A 1 -4.91 -18.96 -20.04
N PRO A 2 -5.16 -18.71 -21.35
CA PRO A 2 -4.15 -18.87 -22.39
C PRO A 2 -2.85 -18.08 -22.15
N VAL A 3 -2.92 -16.97 -21.41
CA VAL A 3 -1.76 -16.13 -21.05
C VAL A 3 -0.74 -16.87 -20.16
N TRP A 4 -1.17 -17.94 -19.50
CA TRP A 4 -0.38 -18.72 -18.56
C TRP A 4 0.00 -20.12 -19.09
N ALA A 5 -0.25 -20.40 -20.37
CA ALA A 5 -0.02 -21.73 -20.95
C ALA A 5 1.45 -22.16 -20.96
N ASP A 6 2.39 -21.22 -20.90
CA ASP A 6 3.84 -21.42 -20.86
C ASP A 6 4.40 -21.60 -19.44
N VAL A 7 3.59 -21.39 -18.40
CA VAL A 7 4.01 -21.44 -17.00
C VAL A 7 3.34 -22.61 -16.29
N VAL A 8 4.14 -23.44 -15.60
CA VAL A 8 3.61 -24.50 -14.74
C VAL A 8 3.49 -23.97 -13.31
N PRO A 9 2.27 -23.91 -12.72
CA PRO A 9 2.09 -23.37 -11.37
C PRO A 9 2.73 -24.29 -10.33
N VAL A 10 3.39 -23.69 -9.33
CA VAL A 10 4.07 -24.41 -8.25
C VAL A 10 3.12 -24.52 -7.04
N PRO A 11 2.56 -25.70 -6.70
CA PRO A 11 1.61 -25.84 -5.59
C PRO A 11 2.28 -25.67 -4.22
N LEU A 12 1.52 -25.33 -3.18
CA LEU A 12 2.08 -25.10 -1.83
C LEU A 12 2.65 -26.42 -1.31
N ASN A 13 3.97 -26.48 -1.09
CA ASN A 13 4.63 -27.68 -0.63
C ASN A 13 4.39 -27.85 0.89
N GLN A 14 3.24 -28.39 1.25
CA GLN A 14 2.89 -28.76 2.61
C GLN A 14 2.36 -30.19 2.60
N SER A 15 3.05 -31.11 3.25
CA SER A 15 2.53 -32.46 3.45
C SER A 15 1.38 -32.40 4.46
N ALA A 16 0.27 -33.10 4.18
CA ALA A 16 -0.89 -33.14 5.06
C ALA A 16 -0.56 -33.63 6.48
N GLU A 17 0.53 -34.38 6.63
CA GLU A 17 1.01 -34.94 7.91
C GLU A 17 1.69 -33.91 8.82
N THR A 18 2.15 -32.76 8.29
CA THR A 18 2.93 -31.76 9.06
C THR A 18 2.20 -30.44 9.27
N GLN A 19 0.99 -30.29 8.75
CA GLN A 19 0.29 -29.01 8.72
C GLN A 19 -0.52 -28.79 10.02
N LEU A 20 -0.08 -27.85 10.85
CA LEU A 20 -0.75 -27.52 12.12
C LEU A 20 -1.96 -26.58 11.99
N VAL A 21 -1.95 -25.70 10.98
CA VAL A 21 -2.99 -24.69 10.74
C VAL A 21 -3.35 -24.61 9.25
N PRO A 22 -3.95 -25.68 8.69
CA PRO A 22 -4.33 -25.70 7.29
C PRO A 22 -5.40 -24.66 6.99
N ILE A 23 -5.16 -23.85 5.96
CA ILE A 23 -6.17 -22.95 5.41
C ILE A 23 -6.79 -23.65 4.20
N ALA A 24 -8.11 -23.80 4.22
CA ALA A 24 -8.87 -24.26 3.07
C ALA A 24 -9.02 -23.10 2.07
N TYR A 25 -7.98 -22.86 1.27
CA TYR A 25 -7.97 -21.81 0.27
C TYR A 25 -9.04 -22.05 -0.81
N ALA A 26 -9.62 -20.96 -1.31
CA ALA A 26 -10.40 -21.01 -2.55
C ALA A 26 -9.51 -21.52 -3.70
N PRO A 27 -10.03 -22.37 -4.61
CA PRO A 27 -9.25 -22.92 -5.73
C PRO A 27 -8.55 -21.84 -6.55
N GLU A 28 -9.22 -20.73 -6.78
CA GLU A 28 -8.71 -19.59 -7.57
C GLU A 28 -7.52 -18.92 -6.89
N TYR A 29 -7.57 -18.77 -5.55
CA TYR A 29 -6.46 -18.21 -4.79
C TYR A 29 -5.26 -19.17 -4.73
N ALA A 30 -5.53 -20.47 -4.56
CA ALA A 30 -4.48 -21.50 -4.56
C ALA A 30 -3.76 -21.59 -5.91
N GLU A 31 -4.51 -21.49 -7.02
CA GLU A 31 -3.98 -21.43 -8.38
C GLU A 31 -3.15 -20.16 -8.59
N ALA A 32 -3.68 -18.97 -8.25
CA ALA A 32 -2.97 -17.70 -8.40
C ALA A 32 -1.64 -17.70 -7.61
N MET A 33 -1.66 -18.19 -6.37
CA MET A 33 -0.44 -18.36 -5.56
C MET A 33 0.52 -19.37 -6.16
N GLY A 34 0.03 -20.35 -6.92
CA GLY A 34 0.86 -21.31 -7.63
C GLY A 34 1.61 -20.67 -8.79
N TYR A 35 0.92 -19.87 -9.61
CA TYR A 35 1.55 -19.08 -10.65
C TYR A 35 2.53 -18.05 -10.08
N LEU A 36 2.16 -17.37 -8.99
CA LEU A 36 3.02 -16.37 -8.35
C LEU A 36 4.37 -16.99 -7.98
N ARG A 37 4.36 -18.19 -7.39
CA ARG A 37 5.59 -18.88 -7.01
C ARG A 37 6.41 -19.34 -8.20
N ALA A 38 5.76 -19.67 -9.32
CA ALA A 38 6.46 -19.99 -10.56
C ALA A 38 7.16 -18.76 -11.15
N VAL A 39 6.48 -17.62 -11.25
CA VAL A 39 7.06 -16.38 -11.81
C VAL A 39 8.13 -15.77 -10.91
N MET A 40 7.94 -15.82 -9.59
CA MET A 40 8.97 -15.42 -8.63
C MET A 40 10.23 -16.29 -8.75
N ALA A 41 10.08 -17.60 -8.94
CA ALA A 41 11.23 -18.49 -9.10
C ALA A 41 11.99 -18.29 -10.42
N ALA A 42 11.33 -17.68 -11.42
CA ALA A 42 11.91 -17.33 -12.71
C ALA A 42 12.40 -15.87 -12.78
N ASP A 43 12.28 -15.10 -11.69
CA ASP A 43 12.52 -13.65 -11.65
C ASP A 43 11.80 -12.89 -12.78
N GLU A 44 10.60 -13.35 -13.16
CA GLU A 44 9.86 -12.75 -14.28
C GLU A 44 9.36 -11.35 -13.90
N CYS A 45 9.68 -10.34 -14.70
CA CYS A 45 9.16 -8.97 -14.55
C CYS A 45 8.33 -8.64 -15.79
N SER A 46 7.00 -8.84 -15.72
CA SER A 46 6.10 -8.69 -16.86
C SER A 46 4.76 -8.06 -16.47
N PRO A 47 4.01 -7.47 -17.42
CA PRO A 47 2.66 -6.96 -17.15
C PRO A 47 1.71 -8.02 -16.59
N ARG A 48 1.78 -9.27 -17.08
CA ARG A 48 0.96 -10.37 -16.55
C ARG A 48 1.29 -10.72 -15.09
N ALA A 49 2.54 -10.53 -14.67
CA ALA A 49 2.93 -10.71 -13.27
C ALA A 49 2.32 -9.60 -12.40
N LEU A 50 2.28 -8.35 -12.87
CA LEU A 50 1.60 -7.26 -12.18
C LEU A 50 0.09 -7.51 -12.04
N ASP A 51 -0.59 -7.94 -13.12
CA ASP A 51 -2.01 -8.30 -13.06
C ASP A 51 -2.27 -9.44 -12.06
N LEU A 52 -1.38 -10.44 -12.02
CA LEU A 52 -1.46 -11.54 -11.06
C LEU A 52 -1.29 -11.05 -9.63
N THR A 53 -0.28 -10.22 -9.35
CA THR A 53 -0.07 -9.68 -7.98
C THR A 53 -1.24 -8.86 -7.51
N GLU A 54 -1.86 -8.04 -8.37
CA GLU A 54 -3.06 -7.29 -8.02
C GLU A 54 -4.22 -8.21 -7.62
N ARG A 55 -4.50 -9.24 -8.42
CA ARG A 55 -5.55 -10.23 -8.09
C ARG A 55 -5.35 -10.87 -6.73
N ILE A 56 -4.09 -11.19 -6.39
CA ILE A 56 -3.74 -11.78 -5.10
C ILE A 56 -3.87 -10.75 -3.97
N ILE A 57 -3.42 -9.51 -4.18
CA ILE A 57 -3.54 -8.40 -3.22
C ILE A 57 -5.00 -8.10 -2.90
N ARG A 58 -5.88 -8.05 -3.90
CA ARG A 58 -7.33 -7.86 -3.70
C ARG A 58 -7.97 -8.97 -2.89
N SER A 59 -7.38 -10.17 -2.91
CA SER A 59 -7.83 -11.30 -2.08
C SER A 59 -7.20 -11.30 -0.68
N ASN A 60 -5.94 -10.87 -0.57
CA ASN A 60 -5.18 -10.83 0.68
C ASN A 60 -4.21 -9.63 0.70
N PRO A 61 -4.68 -8.44 1.08
CA PRO A 61 -3.88 -7.22 1.03
C PRO A 61 -2.73 -7.21 2.06
N ALA A 62 -2.74 -8.14 3.02
CA ALA A 62 -1.70 -8.26 4.04
C ALA A 62 -0.50 -9.12 3.58
N HIS A 63 -0.54 -9.72 2.39
CA HIS A 63 0.51 -10.64 1.93
C HIS A 63 1.78 -9.90 1.50
N TYR A 64 2.67 -9.60 2.46
CA TYR A 64 3.86 -8.78 2.24
C TYR A 64 4.79 -9.27 1.11
N THR A 65 4.94 -10.58 0.90
CA THR A 65 5.75 -11.12 -0.19
C THR A 65 5.26 -10.70 -1.57
N VAL A 66 3.94 -10.58 -1.75
CA VAL A 66 3.33 -10.18 -3.02
C VAL A 66 3.64 -8.71 -3.30
N TRP A 67 3.53 -7.86 -2.28
CA TRP A 67 3.89 -6.44 -2.35
C TRP A 67 5.37 -6.24 -2.66
N HIS A 68 6.24 -7.02 -1.99
CA HIS A 68 7.67 -6.96 -2.26
C HIS A 68 7.98 -7.31 -3.71
N TYR A 69 7.45 -8.42 -4.21
CA TYR A 69 7.63 -8.81 -5.61
C TYR A 69 6.98 -7.84 -6.59
N ARG A 70 5.82 -7.25 -6.26
CA ARG A 70 5.15 -6.23 -7.09
C ARG A 70 6.01 -4.97 -7.26
N ALA A 71 6.85 -4.63 -6.28
CA ALA A 71 7.71 -3.45 -6.37
C ALA A 71 8.81 -3.59 -7.44
N ASP A 72 9.29 -4.79 -7.73
CA ASP A 72 10.42 -5.00 -8.65
C ASP A 72 10.09 -4.65 -10.12
N PRO A 73 8.93 -5.06 -10.69
CA PRO A 73 8.54 -4.66 -12.04
C PRO A 73 8.17 -3.17 -12.18
N LEU A 74 7.96 -2.43 -11.08
CA LEU A 74 7.58 -1.00 -11.10
C LEU A 74 8.76 -0.05 -11.42
N THR A 75 9.72 -0.48 -12.23
CA THR A 75 10.82 0.38 -12.68
C THR A 75 10.44 1.28 -13.86
N GLU A 76 9.32 0.98 -14.52
CA GLU A 76 8.80 1.76 -15.64
C GLU A 76 7.86 2.88 -15.15
N THR A 77 8.22 4.14 -15.43
CA THR A 77 7.40 5.31 -15.07
C THR A 77 6.00 5.27 -15.68
N ALA A 78 5.81 4.57 -16.79
CA ALA A 78 4.53 4.46 -17.51
C ALA A 78 3.42 3.76 -16.70
N LEU A 79 3.78 3.00 -15.66
CA LEU A 79 2.82 2.27 -14.82
C LEU A 79 2.46 3.02 -13.53
N MET A 80 3.12 4.15 -13.25
CA MET A 80 3.02 4.82 -11.95
C MET A 80 1.66 5.46 -11.71
N ASP A 81 1.02 6.02 -12.74
CA ASP A 81 -0.32 6.60 -12.61
C ASP A 81 -1.34 5.51 -12.29
N TYR A 82 -1.25 4.36 -12.97
CA TYR A 82 -2.09 3.21 -12.66
C TYR A 82 -1.88 2.71 -11.22
N GLU A 83 -0.62 2.60 -10.80
CA GLU A 83 -0.28 2.13 -9.45
C GLU A 83 -0.78 3.08 -8.35
N ARG A 84 -0.73 4.39 -8.58
CA ARG A 84 -1.27 5.41 -7.66
C ARG A 84 -2.78 5.27 -7.52
N GLU A 85 -3.48 5.07 -8.62
CA GLU A 85 -4.94 4.92 -8.63
C GLU A 85 -5.36 3.64 -7.91
N LEU A 86 -4.66 2.53 -8.16
CA LEU A 86 -4.83 1.28 -7.43
C LEU A 86 -4.58 1.48 -5.93
N LEU A 87 -3.52 2.17 -5.55
CA LEU A 87 -3.20 2.45 -4.14
C LEU A 87 -4.21 3.38 -3.47
N ASN A 88 -4.79 4.33 -4.19
CA ASN A 88 -5.87 5.17 -3.67
C ASN A 88 -7.08 4.30 -3.30
N GLU A 89 -7.50 3.43 -4.21
CA GLU A 89 -8.60 2.48 -3.97
C GLU A 89 -8.29 1.57 -2.76
N LEU A 90 -7.16 0.87 -2.81
CA LEU A 90 -6.80 -0.11 -1.79
C LEU A 90 -6.60 0.51 -0.40
N ALA A 91 -6.05 1.72 -0.30
CA ALA A 91 -5.85 2.39 0.98
C ALA A 91 -7.16 2.90 1.59
N LEU A 92 -8.18 3.20 0.80
CA LEU A 92 -9.50 3.55 1.32
C LEU A 92 -10.29 2.29 1.73
N ASP A 93 -10.17 1.21 0.98
CA ASP A 93 -10.83 -0.07 1.30
C ASP A 93 -10.18 -0.82 2.47
N HIS A 94 -8.86 -0.69 2.61
CA HIS A 94 -8.04 -1.37 3.62
C HIS A 94 -7.13 -0.39 4.39
N PRO A 95 -7.71 0.61 5.07
CA PRO A 95 -6.97 1.76 5.61
C PRO A 95 -6.01 1.42 6.76
N LYS A 96 -6.08 0.20 7.29
CA LYS A 96 -5.23 -0.31 8.38
C LYS A 96 -4.18 -1.31 7.92
N SER A 97 -3.94 -1.43 6.61
CA SER A 97 -2.94 -2.32 6.04
C SER A 97 -1.55 -1.67 6.04
N TYR A 98 -0.61 -2.24 6.78
CA TYR A 98 0.80 -1.78 6.77
C TYR A 98 1.40 -1.81 5.36
N GLN A 99 1.10 -2.86 4.59
CA GLN A 99 1.71 -3.11 3.30
C GLN A 99 1.30 -2.05 2.27
N ILE A 100 0.03 -1.62 2.27
CA ILE A 100 -0.48 -0.62 1.33
C ILE A 100 0.18 0.74 1.58
N TRP A 101 0.21 1.20 2.83
CA TRP A 101 0.84 2.48 3.18
C TRP A 101 2.35 2.46 2.92
N HIS A 102 3.01 1.34 3.18
CA HIS A 102 4.43 1.19 2.87
C HIS A 102 4.68 1.16 1.35
N HIS A 103 3.87 0.45 0.57
CA HIS A 103 4.01 0.41 -0.88
C HIS A 103 3.74 1.78 -1.50
N ARG A 104 2.76 2.52 -0.99
CA ARG A 104 2.53 3.92 -1.36
C ARG A 104 3.75 4.80 -1.10
N GLN A 105 4.40 4.65 0.04
CA GLN A 105 5.67 5.31 0.34
C GLN A 105 6.75 4.97 -0.70
N THR A 106 6.91 3.69 -1.03
CA THR A 106 7.86 3.24 -2.07
C THR A 106 7.57 3.88 -3.42
N VAL A 107 6.31 3.91 -3.87
CA VAL A 107 5.91 4.53 -5.15
C VAL A 107 6.23 6.02 -5.16
N ILE A 108 5.94 6.75 -4.09
CA ILE A 108 6.30 8.18 -3.99
C ILE A 108 7.81 8.39 -3.98
N GLN A 109 8.59 7.52 -3.32
CA GLN A 109 10.04 7.60 -3.33
C GLN A 109 10.63 7.35 -4.72
N LEU A 110 10.09 6.39 -5.47
CA LEU A 110 10.54 6.07 -6.83
C LEU A 110 10.22 7.18 -7.82
N THR A 111 9.03 7.75 -7.72
CA THR A 111 8.56 8.82 -8.62
C THR A 111 9.09 10.20 -8.23
N ASN A 112 9.45 10.39 -6.95
CA ASN A 112 9.81 11.68 -6.38
C ASN A 112 8.76 12.78 -6.64
N ASP A 113 7.48 12.38 -6.68
CA ASP A 113 6.36 13.25 -7.00
C ASP A 113 5.27 13.15 -5.91
N PRO A 114 5.22 14.09 -4.96
CA PRO A 114 4.23 14.07 -3.88
C PRO A 114 2.91 14.77 -4.27
N VAL A 115 2.71 15.14 -5.53
CA VAL A 115 1.50 15.86 -5.96
C VAL A 115 0.25 15.03 -5.64
N GLY A 116 -0.73 15.69 -5.02
CA GLY A 116 -2.00 15.07 -4.63
C GLY A 116 -1.98 14.33 -3.29
N GLU A 117 -0.82 13.96 -2.75
CA GLU A 117 -0.72 13.10 -1.56
C GLU A 117 -1.35 13.71 -0.31
N LEU A 118 -1.12 15.00 -0.03
CA LEU A 118 -1.78 15.67 1.11
C LEU A 118 -3.29 15.70 0.99
N THR A 119 -3.82 15.81 -0.23
CA THR A 119 -5.26 15.76 -0.49
C THR A 119 -5.81 14.36 -0.26
N PHE A 120 -5.11 13.33 -0.77
CA PHE A 120 -5.47 11.94 -0.55
C PHE A 120 -5.44 11.56 0.94
N ILE A 121 -4.41 11.99 1.69
CA ILE A 121 -4.33 11.75 3.13
C ILE A 121 -5.53 12.35 3.85
N MET A 122 -5.95 13.57 3.50
CA MET A 122 -7.14 14.17 4.10
C MET A 122 -8.39 13.36 3.79
N GLN A 123 -8.55 12.87 2.56
CA GLN A 123 -9.63 11.95 2.20
C GLN A 123 -9.61 10.67 3.05
N ALA A 124 -8.44 10.05 3.24
CA ALA A 124 -8.30 8.86 4.09
C ALA A 124 -8.60 9.10 5.58
N LEU A 125 -8.52 10.36 6.03
CA LEU A 125 -8.84 10.79 7.39
C LEU A 125 -10.32 11.22 7.56
N GLU A 126 -11.11 11.29 6.49
CA GLU A 126 -12.54 11.65 6.57
C GLU A 126 -13.32 10.60 7.36
N ASP A 127 -13.11 9.31 7.06
CA ASP A 127 -13.79 8.19 7.73
C ASP A 127 -13.17 7.82 9.08
N ASP A 128 -11.84 7.89 9.19
CA ASP A 128 -11.10 7.63 10.42
C ASP A 128 -10.03 8.71 10.65
N SER A 129 -10.44 9.84 11.23
CA SER A 129 -9.57 10.97 11.55
C SER A 129 -8.43 10.66 12.54
N LYS A 130 -8.38 9.43 13.06
CA LYS A 130 -7.37 8.92 14.00
C LYS A 130 -6.56 7.78 13.38
N ASN A 131 -6.67 7.56 12.07
CA ASN A 131 -5.91 6.52 11.38
C ASN A 131 -4.41 6.72 11.56
N TYR A 132 -3.78 5.80 12.30
CA TYR A 132 -2.37 5.88 12.65
C TYR A 132 -1.45 5.80 11.42
N HIS A 133 -1.81 5.02 10.40
CA HIS A 133 -1.02 4.87 9.19
C HIS A 133 -1.06 6.13 8.32
N ALA A 134 -2.24 6.72 8.16
CA ALA A 134 -2.40 7.97 7.40
C ALA A 134 -1.60 9.11 8.04
N TRP A 135 -1.65 9.26 9.37
CA TRP A 135 -0.85 10.24 10.09
C TRP A 135 0.66 9.95 10.01
N GLY A 136 1.07 8.70 10.20
CA GLY A 136 2.48 8.32 10.07
C GLY A 136 3.03 8.58 8.66
N TYR A 137 2.23 8.26 7.64
CA TYR A 137 2.54 8.54 6.25
C TYR A 137 2.63 10.05 5.98
N ARG A 138 1.70 10.85 6.53
CA ARG A 138 1.71 12.31 6.43
C ARG A 138 2.99 12.92 6.99
N GLN A 139 3.37 12.54 8.22
CA GLN A 139 4.58 13.05 8.87
C GLN A 139 5.84 12.75 8.06
N TRP A 140 5.94 11.51 7.53
CA TRP A 140 7.03 11.16 6.62
C TRP A 140 7.02 12.06 5.38
N LEU A 141 5.89 12.18 4.70
CA LEU A 141 5.75 12.92 3.44
C LEU A 141 6.16 14.40 3.60
N VAL A 142 5.64 15.08 4.63
CA VAL A 142 5.91 16.50 4.84
C VAL A 142 7.37 16.76 5.19
N GLN A 143 8.02 15.83 5.90
CA GLN A 143 9.45 15.91 6.17
C GLN A 143 10.29 15.66 4.91
N GLN A 144 9.95 14.65 4.11
CA GLN A 144 10.74 14.32 2.92
C GLN A 144 10.67 15.41 1.85
N PHE A 145 9.50 16.02 1.66
CA PHE A 145 9.24 16.96 0.56
C PHE A 145 9.05 18.41 1.01
N ALA A 146 9.29 18.71 2.29
CA ALA A 146 9.13 20.03 2.91
C ALA A 146 7.74 20.65 2.70
N LEU A 147 6.68 19.84 2.74
CA LEU A 147 5.30 20.25 2.43
C LEU A 147 4.54 20.80 3.65
N TRP A 148 5.10 21.81 4.30
CA TRP A 148 4.61 22.32 5.58
C TRP A 148 3.41 23.28 5.48
N ASP A 149 3.18 23.88 4.30
CA ASP A 149 2.27 25.00 4.09
C ASP A 149 0.82 24.73 4.52
N ARG A 150 0.38 23.46 4.45
CA ARG A 150 -0.98 23.04 4.77
C ARG A 150 -1.15 22.49 6.18
N GLU A 151 -0.07 22.18 6.90
CA GLU A 151 -0.15 21.41 8.16
C GLU A 151 -1.00 22.08 9.22
N ILE A 152 -0.80 23.38 9.45
CA ILE A 152 -1.60 24.10 10.45
C ILE A 152 -3.06 24.23 10.03
N ALA A 153 -3.34 24.54 8.76
CA ALA A 153 -4.71 24.69 8.28
C ALA A 153 -5.49 23.37 8.33
N ASP A 154 -4.88 22.27 7.87
CA ASP A 154 -5.50 20.94 7.87
C ASP A 154 -5.73 20.43 9.31
N THR A 155 -4.74 20.61 10.21
CA THR A 155 -4.90 20.21 11.63
C THR A 155 -5.91 21.08 12.37
N ASP A 156 -5.96 22.39 12.12
CA ASP A 156 -6.97 23.28 12.68
C ASP A 156 -8.38 22.85 12.26
N ALA A 157 -8.58 22.50 10.98
CA ALA A 157 -9.87 22.01 10.49
C ALA A 157 -10.34 20.75 11.23
N LEU A 158 -9.44 19.79 11.45
CA LEU A 158 -9.74 18.56 12.19
C LEU A 158 -10.03 18.82 13.68
N LEU A 159 -9.32 19.77 14.30
CA LEU A 159 -9.56 20.16 15.69
C LEU A 159 -10.84 20.96 15.89
N VAL A 160 -11.24 21.76 14.89
CA VAL A 160 -12.56 22.43 14.88
C VAL A 160 -13.69 21.40 14.83
N SER A 161 -13.50 20.33 14.05
CA SER A 161 -14.47 19.22 13.97
C SER A 161 -14.52 18.36 15.23
N ASP A 162 -13.36 17.91 15.74
CA ASP A 162 -13.22 17.17 17.00
C ASP A 162 -12.01 17.68 17.80
N VAL A 163 -12.26 18.57 18.77
CA VAL A 163 -11.22 19.10 19.66
C VAL A 163 -10.57 18.01 20.53
N ARG A 164 -11.17 16.82 20.65
CA ARG A 164 -10.59 15.67 21.37
C ARG A 164 -9.78 14.75 20.45
N ASN A 165 -9.58 15.11 19.19
CA ASN A 165 -8.74 14.36 18.29
C ASN A 165 -7.25 14.49 18.70
N ASN A 166 -6.78 13.51 19.48
CA ASN A 166 -5.40 13.48 19.95
C ASN A 166 -4.39 13.32 18.80
N ALA A 167 -4.77 12.72 17.67
CA ALA A 167 -3.87 12.59 16.53
C ALA A 167 -3.61 13.96 15.87
N ALA A 168 -4.64 14.79 15.72
CA ALA A 168 -4.49 16.16 15.23
C ALA A 168 -3.71 17.07 16.21
N TRP A 169 -3.90 16.90 17.53
CA TRP A 169 -3.07 17.59 18.53
C TRP A 169 -1.60 17.17 18.46
N ASN A 170 -1.35 15.87 18.31
CA ASN A 170 -0.01 15.34 18.11
C ASN A 170 0.64 15.93 16.84
N GLU A 171 -0.11 16.03 15.74
CA GLU A 171 0.40 16.65 14.51
C GLU A 171 0.73 18.13 14.69
N ARG A 172 -0.13 18.88 15.40
CA ARG A 172 0.16 20.29 15.72
C ARG A 172 1.46 20.43 16.50
N PHE A 173 1.69 19.55 17.48
CA PHE A 173 2.96 19.52 18.23
C PHE A 173 4.14 19.13 17.33
N PHE A 174 3.96 18.16 16.45
CA PHE A 174 4.96 17.76 15.46
C PHE A 174 5.37 18.93 14.55
N TYR A 175 4.41 19.69 14.00
CA TYR A 175 4.70 20.91 13.24
C TYR A 175 5.51 21.92 14.06
N TRP A 176 5.14 22.15 15.31
CA TRP A 176 5.87 23.09 16.18
C TRP A 176 7.35 22.68 16.40
N VAL A 177 7.61 21.38 16.49
CA VAL A 177 8.97 20.85 16.75
C VAL A 177 9.80 20.74 15.48
N GLN A 178 9.20 20.31 14.37
CA GLN A 178 9.90 19.92 13.14
C GLN A 178 9.69 20.88 11.96
N GLY A 179 8.66 21.72 12.02
CA GLY A 179 8.29 22.64 10.96
C GLY A 179 9.28 23.81 10.80
N PRO A 180 9.10 24.60 9.73
CA PRO A 180 9.91 25.77 9.46
C PRO A 180 9.78 26.82 10.58
N ARG A 181 10.88 27.52 10.86
CA ARG A 181 10.95 28.62 11.85
C ARG A 181 10.73 29.98 11.21
#